data_AF-A0A6L7TLL7-F1
#
_entry.id   AF-A0A6L7TLL7-F1
#
_cell.length_a   1.000
_cell.length_b   1.000
_cell.length_c   1.000
_cell.angle_alpha   90.00
_cell.angle_beta   90.00
_cell.angle_gamma   90.00
#
_symmetry.space_group_name_H-M   'P 1'
#
loop_
_entity.id
_entity.type
_entity.pdbx_description
1 polymer ?
#
loop_
_entity_poly.entity_id
_entity_poly.type
_entity_poly.pdbx_seq_one_letter_code
_entity_poly.pdbx_strand_id
1 'polypeptide(L)'
;MTSDAVQFRRDFWTKYAELYPDDGVPAGWGRSYVWIPVESVDLNVSLAVLNGAVGLWLRGRKGESSEEAEPRIASIRASFQKAIGDAFNGRLNFQPGTEWNDIYGSFDAKREFDATAPENWPDMAAWLHYMLHIYQKVIENSLAPTS
;
A
#
# COMPACT_ATOMS: atom_id res chain seq x y z
N MET A 1 5.99 21.36 -7.83
CA MET A 1 4.72 20.73 -7.42
C MET A 1 3.78 21.87 -7.09
N THR A 2 2.62 21.96 -7.74
CA THR A 2 1.67 23.05 -7.51
C THR A 2 1.10 22.99 -6.10
N SER A 3 0.69 24.13 -5.55
CA SER A 3 0.02 24.24 -4.24
C SER A 3 -1.13 23.25 -4.11
N ASP A 4 -1.87 23.07 -5.21
CA ASP A 4 -3.13 22.34 -5.22
C ASP A 4 -2.91 20.83 -5.09
N ALA A 5 -1.87 20.29 -5.72
CA ALA A 5 -1.51 18.89 -5.58
C ALA A 5 -1.02 18.55 -4.16
N VAL A 6 -0.37 19.51 -3.48
CA VAL A 6 0.02 19.34 -2.08
C VAL A 6 -1.20 19.41 -1.18
N GLN A 7 -2.09 20.38 -1.38
CA GLN A 7 -3.29 20.54 -0.57
C GLN A 7 -4.21 19.32 -0.68
N PHE A 8 -4.49 18.85 -1.90
CA PHE A 8 -5.22 17.62 -2.17
C PHE A 8 -4.70 16.44 -1.33
N ARG A 9 -3.38 16.22 -1.30
CA ARG A 9 -2.78 15.12 -0.53
C ARG A 9 -2.98 15.29 0.97
N ARG A 10 -2.82 16.52 1.47
CA ARG A 10 -3.05 16.83 2.88
C ARG A 10 -4.49 16.51 3.28
N ASP A 11 -5.45 16.89 2.44
CA ASP A 11 -6.87 16.67 2.70
C ASP A 11 -7.21 15.18 2.65
N PHE A 12 -6.73 14.46 1.62
CA PHE A 12 -6.90 13.01 1.52
C PHE A 12 -6.32 12.27 2.72
N TRP A 13 -5.06 12.55 3.10
CA TRP A 13 -4.43 11.85 4.24
C TRP A 13 -5.04 12.23 5.58
N THR A 14 -5.57 13.45 5.72
CA THR A 14 -6.40 13.82 6.87
C THR A 14 -7.64 12.95 6.93
N LYS A 15 -8.37 12.83 5.81
CA LYS A 15 -9.57 11.98 5.75
C LYS A 15 -9.26 10.52 6.03
N TYR A 16 -8.16 9.99 5.51
CA TYR A 16 -7.70 8.63 5.80
C TYR A 16 -7.48 8.42 7.29
N ALA A 17 -6.72 9.31 7.94
CA ALA A 17 -6.40 9.20 9.36
C ALA A 17 -7.64 9.34 10.27
N GLU A 18 -8.67 10.09 9.84
CA GLU A 18 -9.96 10.15 10.53
C GLU A 18 -10.74 8.83 10.44
N LEU A 19 -10.71 8.15 9.29
CA LEU A 19 -11.44 6.91 9.06
C LEU A 19 -10.73 5.69 9.68
N TYR A 20 -9.40 5.69 9.66
CA TYR A 20 -8.54 4.58 10.08
C TYR A 20 -7.40 5.07 10.99
N PRO A 21 -7.71 5.53 12.22
CA PRO A 21 -6.72 6.15 13.11
C PRO A 21 -5.60 5.21 13.56
N ASP A 22 -5.84 3.89 13.54
CA ASP A 22 -4.89 2.89 14.02
C ASP A 22 -3.82 2.50 12.98
N ASP A 23 -3.97 2.92 11.72
CA ASP A 23 -3.04 2.56 10.63
C ASP A 23 -1.72 3.36 10.66
N GLY A 24 -1.58 4.32 11.58
CA GLY A 24 -0.34 5.10 11.76
C GLY A 24 -0.07 6.13 10.65
N VAL A 25 -1.07 6.45 9.83
CA VAL A 25 -0.98 7.48 8.78
C VAL A 25 -1.07 8.89 9.40
N PRO A 26 -0.10 9.79 9.16
CA PRO A 26 -0.15 11.14 9.69
C PRO A 26 -1.18 12.01 8.94
N ALA A 27 -2.09 12.63 9.68
CA ALA A 27 -3.02 13.63 9.13
C ALA A 27 -2.25 14.82 8.52
N GLY A 28 -2.78 15.39 7.44
CA GLY A 28 -2.19 16.55 6.77
C GLY A 28 -0.85 16.28 6.07
N TRP A 29 -0.53 15.02 5.76
CA TRP A 29 0.69 14.67 5.05
C TRP A 29 0.70 15.22 3.62
N GLY A 30 1.76 15.91 3.21
CA GLY A 30 1.80 16.60 1.91
C GLY A 30 2.32 15.76 0.73
N ARG A 31 2.81 14.54 0.98
CA ARG A 31 3.43 13.70 -0.08
C ARG A 31 2.44 12.69 -0.63
N SER A 32 2.73 12.17 -1.83
CA SER A 32 1.89 11.18 -2.51
C SER A 32 1.96 9.80 -1.85
N TYR A 33 2.85 9.57 -0.89
CA TYR A 33 2.98 8.28 -0.23
C TYR A 33 3.33 8.41 1.25
N VAL A 34 2.92 7.43 2.03
CA VAL A 34 3.19 7.25 3.46
C VAL A 34 3.76 5.84 3.63
N TRP A 35 4.84 5.71 4.40
CA TRP A 35 5.45 4.40 4.69
C TRP A 35 4.95 3.91 6.03
N ILE A 36 4.33 2.74 6.02
CA ILE A 36 3.84 2.06 7.22
C ILE A 36 4.79 0.89 7.50
N PRO A 37 5.49 0.88 8.64
CA PRO A 37 6.42 -0.19 8.96
C PRO A 37 5.67 -1.50 9.23
N VAL A 38 6.29 -2.62 8.86
CA VAL A 38 5.92 -3.96 9.31
C VAL A 38 7.03 -4.43 10.22
N GLU A 39 6.86 -4.17 11.52
CA GLU A 39 7.94 -4.23 12.53
C GLU A 39 8.60 -5.61 12.63
N SER A 40 7.85 -6.67 12.36
CA SER A 40 8.33 -8.06 12.45
C SER A 40 9.42 -8.41 11.43
N VAL A 41 9.59 -7.62 10.37
CA VAL A 41 10.35 -8.05 9.18
C VAL A 41 11.21 -6.95 8.55
N ASP A 42 11.32 -5.78 9.19
CA ASP A 42 12.08 -4.63 8.68
C ASP A 42 11.71 -4.18 7.26
N LEU A 43 10.44 -4.35 6.89
CA LEU A 43 9.87 -3.90 5.62
C LEU A 43 8.87 -2.77 5.87
N ASN A 44 8.56 -2.01 4.81
CA ASN A 44 7.54 -0.97 4.84
C ASN A 44 6.50 -1.24 3.75
N VAL A 45 5.23 -1.07 4.07
CA VAL A 45 4.16 -0.93 3.08
C VAL A 45 4.00 0.57 2.79
N SER A 46 4.28 0.97 1.57
CA SER A 46 4.13 2.37 1.16
C SER A 46 2.76 2.58 0.55
N LEU A 47 1.83 3.15 1.31
CA LEU A 47 0.52 3.58 0.81
C LEU A 47 0.67 4.82 -0.04
N ALA A 48 -0.12 4.94 -1.10
CA ALA A 48 -0.02 6.04 -2.02
C ALA A 48 -1.35 6.53 -2.56
N VAL A 49 -1.38 7.85 -2.79
CA VAL A 49 -2.44 8.57 -3.45
C VAL A 49 -1.85 9.36 -4.63
N LEU A 50 -2.41 9.11 -5.81
CA LEU A 50 -2.08 9.73 -7.10
C LEU A 50 -3.35 10.36 -7.65
N ASN A 51 -3.24 11.29 -8.60
CA ASN A 51 -4.40 12.03 -9.12
C ASN A 51 -5.50 11.11 -9.73
N GLY A 52 -5.12 9.94 -10.25
CA GLY A 52 -6.05 8.99 -10.87
C GLY A 52 -6.06 7.60 -10.22
N ALA A 53 -5.46 7.45 -9.04
CA ALA A 53 -5.38 6.14 -8.40
C ALA A 53 -4.96 6.21 -6.93
N VAL A 54 -5.28 5.14 -6.20
CA VAL A 54 -4.55 4.75 -4.99
C VAL A 54 -3.75 3.49 -5.25
N GLY A 55 -2.68 3.31 -4.49
CA GLY A 55 -1.87 2.11 -4.60
C GLY A 55 -1.02 1.88 -3.37
N LEU A 56 -0.38 0.72 -3.33
CA LEU A 56 0.58 0.38 -2.31
C LEU A 56 1.65 -0.52 -2.89
N TRP A 57 2.82 -0.47 -2.25
CA TRP A 57 3.96 -1.31 -2.64
C TRP A 57 4.85 -1.62 -1.46
N LEU A 58 5.50 -2.78 -1.52
CA LEU A 58 6.48 -3.19 -0.51
C LEU A 58 7.81 -2.48 -0.72
N ARG A 59 8.44 -2.05 0.37
CA ARG A 59 9.78 -1.44 0.40
C ARG A 59 10.62 -2.02 1.51
N GLY A 60 11.94 -1.85 1.38
CA GLY A 60 12.89 -2.03 2.47
C GLY A 60 12.76 -0.98 3.56
N ARG A 61 13.77 -0.89 4.42
CA ARG A 61 13.85 0.07 5.52
C ARG A 61 13.94 1.50 4.99
N LYS A 62 13.61 2.47 5.85
CA LYS A 62 13.83 3.88 5.54
C LYS A 62 15.32 4.18 5.38
N GLY A 63 15.69 4.71 4.21
CA GLY A 63 17.07 5.02 3.85
C GLY A 63 17.81 3.87 3.18
N GLU A 64 17.18 2.70 3.06
CA GLU A 64 17.73 1.55 2.34
C GLU A 64 17.44 1.66 0.84
N SER A 65 18.40 1.22 0.02
CA SER A 65 18.24 1.11 -1.42
C SER A 65 17.36 -0.08 -1.81
N SER A 66 16.79 -0.05 -3.01
CA SER A 66 16.02 -1.21 -3.51
C SER A 66 16.88 -2.48 -3.62
N GLU A 67 18.16 -2.34 -3.96
CA GLU A 67 19.10 -3.46 -4.11
C GLU A 67 19.36 -4.17 -2.78
N GLU A 68 19.44 -3.43 -1.68
CA GLU A 68 19.59 -3.98 -0.33
C GLU A 68 18.30 -4.62 0.21
N ALA A 69 17.14 -4.12 -0.24
CA ALA A 69 15.83 -4.63 0.14
C ALA A 69 15.44 -5.91 -0.63
N GLU A 70 15.86 -6.02 -1.89
CA GLU A 70 15.40 -7.06 -2.83
C GLU A 70 15.58 -8.49 -2.29
N PRO A 71 16.71 -8.89 -1.67
CA PRO A 71 16.85 -10.26 -1.17
C PRO A 71 15.77 -10.64 -0.14
N ARG A 72 15.35 -9.71 0.72
CA ARG A 72 14.30 -9.95 1.71
C ARG A 72 12.93 -9.99 1.07
N ILE A 73 12.65 -9.06 0.16
CA ILE A 73 11.41 -9.00 -0.62
C ILE A 73 11.25 -10.27 -1.49
N ALA A 74 12.32 -10.70 -2.16
CA ALA A 74 12.35 -11.90 -2.98
C ALA A 74 12.10 -13.17 -2.16
N SER A 75 12.61 -13.25 -0.93
CA SER A 75 12.44 -14.43 -0.07
C SER A 75 10.98 -14.73 0.29
N ILE A 76 10.13 -13.70 0.35
CA ILE A 76 8.70 -13.84 0.66
C ILE A 76 7.81 -13.81 -0.59
N ARG A 77 8.38 -13.70 -1.79
CA ARG A 77 7.63 -13.37 -3.02
C ARG A 77 6.54 -14.38 -3.36
N ALA A 78 6.88 -15.67 -3.35
CA ALA A 78 5.94 -16.71 -3.71
C ALA A 78 4.78 -16.86 -2.70
N SER A 79 5.08 -16.84 -1.41
CA SER A 79 4.05 -16.90 -0.35
C SER A 79 3.18 -15.66 -0.36
N PHE A 80 3.80 -14.49 -0.61
CA PHE A 80 3.10 -13.23 -0.70
C PHE A 80 2.11 -13.21 -1.87
N GLN A 81 2.56 -13.54 -3.08
CA GLN A 81 1.70 -13.64 -4.27
C GLN A 81 0.56 -14.63 -4.09
N LYS A 82 0.83 -15.80 -3.50
CA LYS A 82 -0.20 -16.80 -3.26
C LYS A 82 -1.25 -16.29 -2.27
N ALA A 83 -0.82 -15.78 -1.11
CA ALA A 83 -1.76 -15.38 -0.06
C ALA A 83 -2.58 -14.15 -0.47
N ILE A 84 -1.98 -13.23 -1.23
CA ILE A 84 -2.69 -12.16 -1.92
C ILE A 84 -3.72 -12.75 -2.88
N GLY A 85 -3.31 -13.63 -3.80
CA GLY A 85 -4.22 -14.27 -4.76
C GLY A 85 -5.42 -14.96 -4.08
N ASP A 86 -5.18 -15.69 -2.98
CA ASP A 86 -6.22 -16.34 -2.19
C ASP A 86 -7.16 -15.33 -1.52
N ALA A 87 -6.63 -14.22 -0.99
CA ALA A 87 -7.43 -13.14 -0.41
C ALA A 87 -8.32 -12.43 -1.46
N PHE A 88 -7.86 -12.32 -2.71
CA PHE A 88 -8.62 -11.71 -3.81
C PHE A 88 -9.64 -12.65 -4.44
N ASN A 89 -9.29 -13.91 -4.70
CA ASN A 89 -10.18 -14.90 -5.33
C ASN A 89 -11.44 -15.22 -4.52
N GLY A 90 -11.48 -14.88 -3.22
CA GLY A 90 -12.63 -15.15 -2.36
C GLY A 90 -13.61 -13.98 -2.13
N ARG A 91 -13.25 -12.73 -2.45
CA ARG A 91 -13.98 -11.56 -1.89
C ARG A 91 -14.23 -10.36 -2.79
N LEU A 92 -13.60 -10.27 -3.96
CA LEU A 92 -13.81 -9.15 -4.86
C LEU A 92 -13.98 -9.68 -6.29
N ASN A 93 -15.09 -9.33 -6.95
CA ASN A 93 -15.20 -9.41 -8.41
C ASN A 93 -14.14 -8.47 -9.01
N PHE A 94 -12.91 -8.97 -9.08
CA PHE A 94 -11.75 -8.24 -9.54
C PHE A 94 -11.88 -8.06 -11.05
N GLN A 95 -12.15 -6.83 -11.49
CA GLN A 95 -12.15 -6.52 -12.91
C GLN A 95 -10.70 -6.50 -13.45
N PRO A 96 -10.50 -6.90 -14.72
CA PRO A 96 -9.23 -6.73 -15.42
C PRO A 96 -8.77 -5.26 -15.36
N GLY A 97 -7.51 -5.00 -14.99
CA GLY A 97 -6.96 -3.63 -14.91
C GLY A 97 -5.95 -3.38 -13.80
N THR A 98 -5.72 -4.33 -12.89
CA THR A 98 -4.58 -4.25 -11.96
C THR A 98 -3.34 -4.80 -12.66
N GLU A 99 -2.44 -3.91 -13.04
CA GLU A 99 -1.13 -4.28 -13.57
C GLU A 99 -0.18 -4.57 -12.40
N TRP A 100 0.29 -5.82 -12.33
CA TRP A 100 1.47 -6.17 -11.56
C TRP A 100 2.68 -5.71 -12.34
N ASN A 101 3.39 -4.67 -11.86
CA ASN A 101 4.61 -4.21 -12.49
C ASN A 101 5.83 -4.70 -11.70
N ASP A 102 6.56 -5.66 -12.28
CA ASP A 102 7.84 -6.17 -11.75
C ASP A 102 9.00 -5.16 -11.88
N ILE A 103 8.77 -3.98 -12.44
CA ILE A 103 9.83 -3.01 -12.84
C ILE A 103 10.66 -2.52 -11.63
N TYR A 104 10.15 -2.62 -10.41
CA TYR A 104 10.87 -2.22 -9.19
C TYR A 104 11.05 -3.33 -8.16
N GLY A 105 10.78 -4.59 -8.51
CA GLY A 105 10.80 -5.70 -7.54
C GLY A 105 9.74 -5.59 -6.43
N SER A 106 8.82 -4.63 -6.53
CA SER A 106 7.86 -4.28 -5.50
C SER A 106 6.47 -4.88 -5.79
N PHE A 107 5.84 -5.46 -4.75
CA PHE A 107 4.48 -5.95 -4.84
C PHE A 107 3.51 -4.77 -4.95
N ASP A 108 3.23 -4.37 -6.18
CA ASP A 108 2.45 -3.18 -6.46
C ASP A 108 0.98 -3.57 -6.65
N ALA A 109 0.11 -3.06 -5.79
CA ALA A 109 -1.33 -3.06 -6.03
C ALA A 109 -1.77 -1.63 -6.30
N LYS A 110 -2.54 -1.41 -7.36
CA LYS A 110 -3.12 -0.12 -7.73
C LYS A 110 -4.60 -0.30 -8.04
N ARG A 111 -5.41 0.66 -7.64
CA ARG A 111 -6.80 0.78 -8.09
C ARG A 111 -7.04 2.19 -8.61
N GLU A 112 -7.65 2.25 -9.78
CA GLU A 112 -8.00 3.52 -10.42
C GLU A 112 -9.23 4.13 -9.75
N PHE A 113 -9.11 5.42 -9.45
CA PHE A 113 -10.14 6.27 -8.88
C PHE A 113 -9.89 7.68 -9.37
N ASP A 114 -10.93 8.47 -9.63
CA ASP A 114 -10.73 9.90 -9.71
C ASP A 114 -10.47 10.45 -8.31
N ALA A 115 -9.19 10.64 -7.98
CA ALA A 115 -8.78 11.12 -6.68
C ALA A 115 -9.04 12.62 -6.51
N THR A 116 -9.30 13.35 -7.60
CA THR A 116 -9.63 14.77 -7.55
C THR A 116 -11.06 15.04 -7.09
N ALA A 117 -11.91 14.01 -7.07
CA ALA A 117 -13.29 14.03 -6.62
C ALA A 117 -13.40 13.55 -5.15
N PRO A 118 -13.61 14.44 -4.16
CA PRO A 118 -13.62 14.10 -2.73
C PRO A 118 -14.64 13.04 -2.31
N GLU A 119 -15.72 12.89 -3.06
CA GLU A 119 -16.73 11.85 -2.87
C GLU A 119 -16.17 10.42 -3.02
N ASN A 120 -15.06 10.25 -3.76
CA ASN A 120 -14.40 8.95 -3.92
C ASN A 120 -13.44 8.62 -2.76
N TRP A 121 -13.08 9.60 -1.94
CA TRP A 121 -12.04 9.42 -0.92
C TRP A 121 -12.36 8.36 0.14
N PRO A 122 -13.61 8.19 0.62
CA PRO A 122 -13.95 7.09 1.53
C PRO A 122 -13.65 5.72 0.93
N ASP A 123 -14.02 5.49 -0.33
CA ASP A 123 -13.81 4.19 -1.00
C ASP A 123 -12.32 3.95 -1.31
N MET A 124 -11.60 5.00 -1.68
CA MET A 124 -10.15 4.97 -1.85
C MET A 124 -9.43 4.63 -0.54
N ALA A 125 -9.80 5.28 0.56
CA ALA A 125 -9.24 5.04 1.88
C ALA A 125 -9.57 3.63 2.37
N ALA A 126 -10.82 3.18 2.20
CA ALA A 126 -11.24 1.83 2.55
C ALA A 126 -10.46 0.76 1.77
N TRP A 127 -10.21 0.99 0.48
CA TRP A 127 -9.38 0.10 -0.31
C TRP A 127 -7.95 0.07 0.21
N LEU A 128 -7.30 1.22 0.43
CA LEU A 128 -5.94 1.29 0.98
C LEU A 128 -5.81 0.61 2.34
N HIS A 129 -6.76 0.86 3.25
CA HIS A 129 -6.83 0.22 4.56
C HIS A 129 -6.92 -1.30 4.43
N TYR A 130 -7.90 -1.80 3.67
CA TYR A 130 -8.07 -3.23 3.45
C TYR A 130 -6.80 -3.89 2.90
N MET A 131 -6.17 -3.24 1.91
CA MET A 131 -4.94 -3.72 1.31
C MET A 131 -3.74 -3.71 2.28
N LEU A 132 -3.59 -2.65 3.08
CA LEU A 132 -2.53 -2.54 4.10
C LEU A 132 -2.57 -3.74 5.04
N HIS A 133 -3.74 -4.04 5.60
CA HIS A 133 -3.93 -5.13 6.56
C HIS A 133 -3.72 -6.50 5.93
N ILE A 134 -4.09 -6.69 4.65
CA ILE A 134 -3.71 -7.91 3.92
C ILE A 134 -2.20 -7.99 3.78
N TYR A 135 -1.53 -6.93 3.34
CA TYR A 135 -0.08 -6.93 3.14
C TYR A 135 0.64 -7.26 4.44
N GLN A 136 0.32 -6.56 5.54
CA GLN A 136 0.90 -6.79 6.86
C GLN A 136 0.72 -8.25 7.30
N LYS A 137 -0.52 -8.76 7.26
CA LYS A 137 -0.82 -10.14 7.63
C LYS A 137 -0.05 -11.17 6.79
N VAL A 138 0.06 -10.94 5.48
CA VAL A 138 0.75 -11.87 4.58
C VAL A 138 2.25 -11.86 4.82
N ILE A 139 2.83 -10.68 5.04
CA ILE A 139 4.26 -10.50 5.36
C ILE A 139 4.59 -11.20 6.68
N GLU A 140 3.80 -10.97 7.71
CA GLU A 140 3.95 -11.60 9.03
C GLU A 140 3.85 -13.13 8.94
N ASN A 141 2.88 -13.67 8.20
CA ASN A 141 2.72 -15.12 8.03
C ASN A 141 3.80 -15.76 7.14
N SER A 142 4.36 -15.01 6.19
CA SER A 142 5.41 -15.52 5.30
C SER A 142 6.76 -15.66 6.00
N LEU A 143 6.92 -15.01 7.15
CA LEU A 143 8.17 -14.97 7.92
C LEU A 143 8.03 -15.56 9.32
N ALA A 144 6.83 -16.06 9.67
CA ALA A 144 6.67 -16.94 10.82
C ALA A 144 7.47 -18.23 10.59
N PRO A 145 8.30 -18.69 11.55
CA PRO A 145 8.96 -19.99 11.42
C PRO A 145 7.88 -21.05 11.21
N THR A 146 8.00 -21.83 10.12
CA THR A 146 7.18 -23.02 9.93
C THR A 146 7.41 -23.94 11.12
N SER A 147 6.45 -23.95 12.04
CA SER A 147 6.36 -24.87 13.17
C SER A 147 6.20 -26.31 12.72
#